data_AF-A0A1X0KEM2-F1
#
_entry.id   AF-A0A1X0KEM2-F1
#
_cell.length_a   1.000
_cell.length_b   1.000
_cell.length_c   1.000
_cell.angle_alpha   90.00
_cell.angle_beta   90.00
_cell.angle_gamma   90.00
#
_symmetry.space_group_name_H-M   'P 1'
#
loop_
_entity.id
_entity.type
_entity.pdbx_description
1 polymer ?
#
loop_
_entity_poly.entity_id
_entity_poly.type
_entity_poly.pdbx_seq_one_letter_code
_entity_poly.pdbx_strand_id
1 'polypeptide(L)'
;MRDRETIDAELRRIALGRRSVRDGGGPSSRELDELLDELLAHTTGSPLTHPNVCEPEVGTGTLPRRAKAVRKPRRRHGVPRQLGLLAALPLSLVAVAAAGLVMLGTPNRDSSAQPAETPPSVAPPKPIAPPKPIAPPKPVAPQAPASRIAVADAAFIAALKHEGVPLPSQEYAMTQGHAVCDFLAQRPNFADAVDFVQRSSIWDANQSAQVTAGSIVAYCPQSQPATSDAIEPAYQNALSDLQAIEGQLQGIQGDLQNIRGDLQGIPGQP
;
A
#
# COMPACT_ATOMS: atom_id res chain seq x y z
N MET A 1 15.19 -7.11 40.33
CA MET A 1 14.74 -5.74 39.98
C MET A 1 16.01 -4.95 39.71
N ARG A 2 16.25 -4.46 38.48
CA ARG A 2 17.45 -3.66 38.20
C ARG A 2 17.21 -2.24 38.70
N ASP A 3 18.23 -1.64 39.32
CA ASP A 3 18.14 -0.28 39.84
C ASP A 3 17.93 0.71 38.70
N ARG A 4 17.06 1.69 38.94
CA ARG A 4 16.68 2.72 37.97
C ARG A 4 17.90 3.44 37.36
N GLU A 5 18.96 3.60 38.15
CA GLU A 5 20.21 4.23 37.72
C GLU A 5 21.00 3.38 36.73
N THR A 6 20.91 2.05 36.82
CA THR A 6 21.55 1.14 35.85
C THR A 6 20.88 1.24 34.49
N ILE A 7 19.55 1.38 34.47
CA ILE A 7 18.79 1.54 33.24
C ILE A 7 19.13 2.87 32.57
N ASP A 8 19.19 3.97 33.33
CA ASP A 8 19.54 5.29 32.80
C ASP A 8 21.00 5.35 32.29
N ALA A 9 21.93 4.66 32.94
CA ALA A 9 23.32 4.56 32.48
C ALA A 9 23.45 3.81 31.14
N GLU A 10 22.72 2.71 30.97
CA GLU A 10 22.68 1.95 29.71
C GLU A 10 22.01 2.74 28.59
N LEU A 11 20.89 3.42 28.87
CA LEU A 11 20.21 4.28 27.90
C LEU A 11 21.11 5.43 27.42
N ARG A 12 21.88 6.04 28.33
CA ARG A 12 22.83 7.10 27.96
C ARG A 12 23.98 6.56 27.11
N ARG A 13 24.48 5.36 27.40
CA ARG A 13 25.51 4.69 26.61
C ARG A 13 25.01 4.35 25.19
N ILE A 14 23.78 3.85 25.06
CA ILE A 14 23.16 3.55 23.76
C ILE A 14 22.94 4.84 22.95
N ALA A 15 22.49 5.92 23.59
CA ALA A 15 22.28 7.21 22.94
C ALA A 15 23.60 7.79 22.38
N LEU A 16 24.70 7.66 23.11
CA LEU A 16 26.03 8.08 22.64
C LEU A 16 26.53 7.20 21.48
N GLY A 17 26.33 5.88 21.54
CA GLY A 17 26.70 4.97 20.46
C GLY A 17 25.93 5.24 19.15
N ARG A 18 24.66 5.63 19.24
CA ARG A 18 23.87 6.03 18.05
C ARG A 18 24.34 7.34 17.44
N ARG A 19 24.81 8.29 18.26
CA ARG A 19 25.37 9.55 17.78
C ARG A 19 26.71 9.33 17.08
N SER A 20 27.59 8.47 17.62
CA SER A 20 28.85 8.14 16.94
C SER A 20 28.67 7.39 15.62
N VAL A 21 27.62 6.57 15.48
CA VAL A 21 27.28 5.92 14.20
C VAL A 21 26.71 6.93 13.19
N ARG A 22 26.08 8.01 13.66
CA ARG A 22 25.55 9.07 12.79
C ARG A 22 26.63 10.05 12.35
N ASP A 23 27.60 10.32 13.22
CA ASP A 23 28.71 11.25 12.97
C ASP A 23 29.90 10.56 12.28
N GLY A 24 30.01 9.23 12.39
CA GLY A 24 30.88 8.41 11.57
C GLY A 24 30.22 8.15 10.23
N GLY A 25 30.45 9.06 9.28
CA GLY A 25 29.95 8.95 7.91
C GLY A 25 30.06 7.52 7.39
N GLY A 26 28.94 6.95 6.96
CA GLY A 26 28.89 5.61 6.40
C GLY A 26 29.88 5.46 5.24
N PRO A 27 30.28 4.22 4.91
CA PRO A 27 31.19 3.96 3.80
C PRO A 27 30.67 4.69 2.56
N SER A 28 31.58 5.37 1.86
CA SER A 28 31.22 6.06 0.63
C SER A 28 30.59 5.06 -0.34
N SER A 29 29.70 5.52 -1.22
CA SER A 29 29.05 4.64 -2.22
C SER A 29 30.04 3.78 -3.00
N ARG A 30 31.30 4.23 -3.13
CA ARG A 30 32.39 3.48 -3.77
C ARG A 30 32.94 2.35 -2.90
N GLU A 31 33.10 2.57 -1.61
CA GLU A 31 33.52 1.51 -0.67
C GLU A 31 32.43 0.44 -0.53
N LEU A 32 31.16 0.82 -0.59
CA LEU A 32 30.04 -0.13 -0.61
C LEU A 32 30.05 -1.01 -1.86
N ASP A 33 30.29 -0.42 -3.04
CA ASP A 33 30.40 -1.17 -4.30
C ASP A 33 31.63 -2.12 -4.29
N GLU A 34 32.76 -1.68 -3.73
CA GLU A 34 33.98 -2.49 -3.66
C GLU A 34 33.84 -3.66 -2.68
N LEU A 35 33.16 -3.45 -1.54
CA LEU A 35 32.79 -4.53 -0.63
C LEU A 35 31.77 -5.51 -1.25
N LEU A 36 30.87 -5.01 -2.12
CA LEU A 36 29.91 -5.86 -2.84
C LEU A 36 30.62 -6.73 -3.89
N ASP A 37 31.57 -6.16 -4.63
CA ASP A 37 32.37 -6.88 -5.62
C ASP A 37 33.27 -7.93 -4.96
N GLU A 38 33.87 -7.64 -3.80
CA GLU A 38 34.64 -8.62 -3.00
C GLU A 38 33.74 -9.79 -2.54
N LEU A 39 32.52 -9.49 -2.08
CA LEU A 39 31.57 -10.50 -1.59
C LEU A 39 30.97 -11.35 -2.72
N LEU A 40 30.79 -10.76 -3.91
CA LEU A 40 30.38 -11.44 -5.13
C LEU A 40 31.52 -12.30 -5.71
N ALA A 41 32.76 -11.85 -5.63
CA ALA A 41 33.94 -12.62 -6.00
C ALA A 41 34.12 -13.85 -5.09
N HIS A 42 33.81 -13.73 -3.79
CA HIS A 42 33.84 -14.85 -2.86
C HIS A 42 32.64 -15.80 -2.98
N THR A 43 31.47 -15.31 -3.42
CA THR A 43 30.26 -16.14 -3.62
C THR A 43 30.31 -16.96 -4.91
N THR A 44 30.95 -16.47 -5.96
CA THR A 44 30.98 -17.12 -7.28
C THR A 44 32.00 -18.27 -7.39
N GLY A 45 32.75 -18.55 -6.33
CA GLY A 45 33.72 -19.65 -6.25
C GLY A 45 33.23 -20.92 -5.54
N SER A 46 32.01 -20.98 -5.01
CA SER A 46 31.57 -22.14 -4.20
C SER A 46 30.49 -22.96 -4.90
N PRO A 47 30.83 -24.12 -5.51
CA PRO A 47 29.82 -25.10 -5.89
C PRO A 47 29.16 -25.65 -4.62
N LEU A 48 27.84 -25.52 -4.55
CA LEU A 48 26.98 -26.17 -3.56
C LEU A 48 27.28 -27.67 -3.51
N THR A 49 28.15 -28.04 -2.58
CA THR A 49 28.35 -29.41 -2.15
C THR A 49 28.44 -29.31 -0.64
N HIS A 50 27.45 -29.85 0.04
CA HIS A 50 27.57 -30.14 1.47
C HIS A 50 28.89 -30.88 1.72
N PRO A 51 29.57 -30.59 2.83
CA PRO A 51 30.21 -31.70 3.51
C PRO A 51 29.95 -31.68 5.01
N ASN A 52 29.48 -32.84 5.45
CA ASN A 52 29.78 -33.41 6.74
C ASN A 52 31.30 -33.28 7.03
N VAL A 53 31.63 -32.74 8.21
CA VAL A 53 32.78 -33.08 9.07
C VAL A 53 34.19 -33.19 8.44
N CYS A 54 35.01 -32.19 8.79
CA CYS A 54 36.45 -32.14 9.12
C CYS A 54 37.54 -32.98 8.40
N GLU A 55 38.51 -32.20 7.87
CA GLU A 55 39.99 -32.32 7.97
C GLU A 55 40.80 -33.18 6.94
N PRO A 56 42.09 -32.84 6.69
CA PRO A 56 42.64 -32.59 5.35
C PRO A 56 43.83 -33.51 4.97
N GLU A 57 44.16 -33.60 3.67
CA GLU A 57 45.56 -33.80 3.21
C GLU A 57 45.79 -33.36 1.75
N VAL A 58 46.75 -32.43 1.61
CA VAL A 58 47.92 -32.45 0.71
C VAL A 58 47.78 -32.99 -0.73
N GLY A 59 48.23 -32.17 -1.70
CA GLY A 59 49.04 -32.71 -2.81
C GLY A 59 48.76 -32.18 -4.23
N THR A 60 49.61 -31.24 -4.65
CA THR A 60 50.18 -31.10 -6.01
C THR A 60 49.27 -30.91 -7.23
N GLY A 61 49.48 -29.78 -7.91
CA GLY A 61 48.72 -29.34 -9.07
C GLY A 61 48.99 -30.07 -10.39
N THR A 62 48.15 -29.78 -11.38
CA THR A 62 48.44 -29.90 -12.82
C THR A 62 47.43 -29.04 -13.61
N LEU A 63 47.89 -28.38 -14.68
CA LEU A 63 47.17 -27.46 -15.59
C LEU A 63 45.81 -27.96 -16.12
N PRO A 64 44.86 -27.07 -16.51
CA PRO A 64 43.76 -27.45 -17.38
C PRO A 64 44.09 -27.26 -18.86
N ARG A 65 43.92 -28.36 -19.59
CA ARG A 65 43.97 -28.48 -21.05
C ARG A 65 42.71 -27.89 -21.67
N ARG A 66 42.92 -26.90 -22.52
CA ARG A 66 41.99 -26.30 -23.50
C ARG A 66 41.15 -27.35 -24.24
N ALA A 67 39.83 -27.26 -24.12
CA ALA A 67 38.88 -27.89 -25.04
C ALA A 67 37.79 -26.88 -25.43
N LYS A 68 37.89 -26.40 -26.67
CA LYS A 68 36.84 -25.63 -27.34
C LYS A 68 35.75 -26.61 -27.80
N ALA A 69 34.51 -26.43 -27.35
CA ALA A 69 33.36 -27.07 -27.96
C ALA A 69 32.42 -26.00 -28.52
N VAL A 70 32.27 -26.09 -29.85
CA VAL A 70 31.56 -25.17 -30.73
C VAL A 70 30.04 -25.33 -30.59
N ARG A 71 29.36 -24.19 -30.73
CA ARG A 71 27.92 -23.91 -30.73
C ARG A 71 27.05 -24.96 -31.45
N LYS A 72 25.85 -25.20 -30.90
CA LYS A 72 24.59 -25.28 -31.67
C LYS A 72 23.44 -24.59 -30.92
N PRO A 73 22.74 -23.61 -31.52
CA PRO A 73 21.55 -22.99 -30.93
C PRO A 73 20.31 -23.87 -31.19
N ARG A 74 19.57 -24.21 -30.14
CA ARG A 74 18.30 -24.94 -30.25
C ARG A 74 17.17 -23.94 -30.50
N ARG A 75 16.47 -24.16 -31.61
CA ARG A 75 15.41 -23.33 -32.18
C ARG A 75 14.28 -23.05 -31.17
N ARG A 76 13.92 -21.77 -31.06
CA ARG A 76 12.65 -21.32 -30.47
C ARG A 76 11.54 -21.53 -31.50
N HIS A 77 10.49 -22.27 -31.15
CA HIS A 77 9.24 -22.23 -31.88
C HIS A 77 8.42 -21.04 -31.37
N GLY A 78 8.31 -20.02 -32.22
CA GLY A 78 7.31 -18.98 -32.08
C GLY A 78 5.95 -19.49 -32.58
N VAL A 79 4.90 -19.12 -31.86
CA VAL A 79 3.51 -19.24 -32.30
C VAL A 79 2.92 -17.82 -32.31
N PRO A 80 2.23 -17.42 -33.39
CA PRO A 80 1.89 -16.02 -33.64
C PRO A 80 0.76 -15.48 -32.75
N ARG A 81 0.88 -14.20 -32.41
CA ARG A 81 -0.23 -13.33 -31.99
C ARG A 81 -1.06 -12.89 -33.20
N GLN A 82 -2.33 -12.57 -32.92
CA GLN A 82 -3.36 -11.90 -33.73
C GLN A 82 -4.33 -12.81 -34.50
N LEU A 83 -5.57 -12.89 -33.99
CA LEU A 83 -6.82 -12.54 -34.69
C LEU A 83 -7.98 -12.66 -33.68
N GLY A 84 -8.88 -11.68 -33.61
CA GLY A 84 -10.19 -11.87 -32.97
C GLY A 84 -10.67 -10.83 -31.96
N LEU A 85 -10.49 -9.53 -32.23
CA LEU A 85 -11.42 -8.51 -31.72
C LEU A 85 -12.52 -8.40 -32.77
N LEU A 86 -13.75 -8.82 -32.44
CA LEU A 86 -15.05 -8.45 -33.02
C LEU A 86 -16.07 -9.58 -32.75
N ALA A 87 -16.55 -9.70 -31.51
CA ALA A 87 -17.84 -10.33 -31.17
C ALA A 87 -18.09 -10.32 -29.64
N ALA A 88 -18.31 -9.16 -29.03
CA ALA A 88 -18.91 -9.11 -27.69
C ALA A 88 -19.66 -7.79 -27.42
N LEU A 89 -20.15 -7.14 -28.47
CA LEU A 89 -21.03 -5.97 -28.39
C LEU A 89 -22.44 -6.39 -28.83
N PRO A 90 -23.16 -7.18 -28.00
CA PRO A 90 -24.57 -6.85 -27.76
C PRO A 90 -25.07 -7.19 -26.33
N LEU A 91 -24.19 -7.36 -25.34
CA LEU A 91 -24.62 -7.69 -23.96
C LEU A 91 -24.67 -6.49 -22.99
N SER A 92 -24.18 -5.31 -23.39
CA SER A 92 -24.23 -4.10 -22.56
C SER A 92 -25.59 -3.40 -22.55
N LEU A 93 -26.48 -3.68 -23.50
CA LEU A 93 -27.80 -3.01 -23.60
C LEU A 93 -28.87 -3.65 -22.71
N VAL A 94 -28.71 -4.92 -22.31
CA VAL A 94 -29.67 -5.60 -21.41
C VAL A 94 -29.42 -5.25 -19.94
N ALA A 95 -28.18 -4.93 -19.55
CA ALA A 95 -27.85 -4.56 -18.17
C ALA A 95 -28.32 -3.14 -17.79
N VAL A 96 -28.36 -2.20 -18.73
CA VAL A 96 -28.85 -0.84 -18.48
C VAL A 96 -30.37 -0.80 -18.24
N ALA A 97 -31.13 -1.71 -18.87
CA ALA A 97 -32.58 -1.80 -18.68
C ALA A 97 -32.99 -2.36 -17.30
N ALA A 98 -32.15 -3.19 -16.66
CA ALA A 98 -32.41 -3.72 -15.32
C ALA A 98 -32.11 -2.69 -14.19
N ALA A 99 -31.19 -1.76 -14.40
CA ALA A 99 -30.87 -0.71 -13.43
C ALA A 99 -31.90 0.44 -13.41
N GLY A 100 -32.58 0.69 -14.53
CA GLY A 100 -33.60 1.75 -14.63
C GLY A 100 -34.88 1.48 -13.83
N LEU A 101 -35.23 0.21 -13.59
CA LEU A 101 -36.43 -0.17 -12.84
C LEU A 101 -36.26 -0.19 -11.31
N VAL A 102 -35.04 -0.10 -10.80
CA VAL A 102 -34.78 -0.05 -9.34
C VAL A 102 -34.71 1.40 -8.82
N MET A 103 -34.45 2.38 -9.69
CA MET A 103 -34.35 3.81 -9.30
C MET A 103 -35.68 4.58 -9.32
N LEU A 104 -36.80 3.99 -9.77
CA LEU A 104 -38.13 4.64 -9.77
C LEU A 104 -39.13 4.05 -8.75
N GLY A 105 -38.68 3.19 -7.85
CA GLY A 105 -39.56 2.34 -7.02
C GLY A 105 -39.58 2.61 -5.51
N THR A 106 -38.91 3.63 -4.98
CA THR A 106 -39.00 3.96 -3.53
C THR A 106 -39.74 5.28 -3.32
N PRO A 107 -41.04 5.24 -3.00
CA PRO A 107 -41.75 6.42 -2.56
C PRO A 107 -41.15 6.90 -1.23
N ASN A 108 -40.90 8.21 -1.21
CA ASN A 108 -40.51 9.01 -0.07
C ASN A 108 -41.39 8.64 1.16
N ARG A 109 -40.81 7.98 2.16
CA ARG A 109 -41.39 7.90 3.50
C ARG A 109 -40.52 8.73 4.42
N ASP A 110 -40.89 10.01 4.51
CA ASP A 110 -40.70 10.81 5.71
C ASP A 110 -41.22 10.02 6.91
N SER A 111 -40.30 9.50 7.71
CA SER A 111 -40.61 8.87 8.99
C SER A 111 -40.42 9.91 10.09
N SER A 112 -41.38 10.83 10.15
CA SER A 112 -41.64 11.66 11.32
C SER A 112 -43.11 11.47 11.70
N ALA A 113 -43.36 11.36 13.00
CA ALA A 113 -44.64 11.14 13.68
C ALA A 113 -45.19 9.70 13.67
N GLN A 114 -45.07 9.03 14.82
CA GLN A 114 -46.04 8.01 15.21
C GLN A 114 -47.06 8.67 16.19
N PRO A 115 -48.37 8.60 15.89
CA PRO A 115 -49.42 9.29 16.66
C PRO A 115 -49.74 8.64 18.00
N ALA A 116 -50.30 9.47 18.89
CA ALA A 116 -51.01 9.09 20.09
C ALA A 116 -52.23 8.22 19.78
N GLU A 117 -52.38 7.13 20.53
CA GLU A 117 -53.62 6.36 20.59
C GLU A 117 -54.07 6.23 22.06
N THR A 118 -55.27 6.72 22.32
CA THR A 118 -56.11 6.51 23.52
C THR A 118 -57.50 6.14 22.99
N PRO A 119 -58.44 5.51 23.75
CA PRO A 119 -58.39 4.71 24.98
C PRO A 119 -59.24 3.39 24.83
N PRO A 120 -59.67 2.69 25.91
CA PRO A 120 -61.01 3.01 26.41
C PRO A 120 -61.17 3.07 27.94
N SER A 121 -62.15 3.89 28.29
CA SER A 121 -62.88 4.13 29.55
C SER A 121 -63.10 2.91 30.47
N VAL A 122 -62.95 3.09 31.80
CA VAL A 122 -64.01 2.99 32.85
C VAL A 122 -63.42 3.49 34.20
N ALA A 123 -64.15 4.36 34.91
CA ALA A 123 -63.89 4.81 36.30
C ALA A 123 -64.87 4.12 37.29
N PRO A 124 -64.89 4.41 38.61
CA PRO A 124 -63.91 4.38 39.74
C PRO A 124 -64.43 3.35 40.83
N PRO A 125 -64.17 3.36 42.18
CA PRO A 125 -63.34 4.21 43.08
C PRO A 125 -62.53 3.48 44.21
N LYS A 126 -61.56 4.17 44.85
CA LYS A 126 -61.40 4.37 46.33
C LYS A 126 -59.96 4.79 46.74
N PRO A 127 -59.80 5.54 47.85
CA PRO A 127 -58.61 6.33 48.17
C PRO A 127 -57.56 5.52 48.95
N ILE A 128 -56.29 5.95 48.97
CA ILE A 128 -55.37 5.96 50.15
C ILE A 128 -53.90 6.28 49.72
N ALA A 129 -53.31 7.20 50.49
CA ALA A 129 -51.88 7.47 50.75
C ALA A 129 -51.05 8.40 49.82
N PRO A 130 -50.22 9.29 50.42
CA PRO A 130 -49.36 10.23 49.69
C PRO A 130 -48.13 9.54 49.06
N PRO A 131 -47.63 9.99 47.89
CA PRO A 131 -46.46 9.38 47.24
C PRO A 131 -45.14 9.81 47.90
N LYS A 132 -44.24 8.83 48.11
CA LYS A 132 -42.83 9.07 48.44
C LYS A 132 -42.12 9.74 47.24
N PRO A 133 -41.13 10.64 47.45
CA PRO A 133 -40.39 11.25 46.35
C PRO A 133 -39.57 10.19 45.58
N ILE A 134 -39.81 10.12 44.27
CA ILE A 134 -39.02 9.36 43.31
C ILE A 134 -37.67 10.06 43.17
N ALA A 135 -36.58 9.33 43.42
CA ALA A 135 -35.23 9.81 43.17
C ALA A 135 -35.05 10.10 41.67
N PRO A 136 -34.37 11.21 41.29
CA PRO A 136 -34.18 11.56 39.89
C PRO A 136 -33.34 10.49 39.16
N PRO A 137 -33.64 10.20 37.87
CA PRO A 137 -32.82 9.29 37.08
C PRO A 137 -31.40 9.86 36.95
N LYS A 138 -30.40 9.01 37.21
CA LYS A 138 -28.99 9.36 37.01
C LYS A 138 -28.76 9.73 35.54
N PRO A 139 -28.04 10.84 35.24
CA PRO A 139 -27.66 11.18 33.89
C PRO A 139 -26.80 10.06 33.27
N VAL A 140 -27.18 9.59 32.09
CA VAL A 140 -26.33 8.73 31.25
C VAL A 140 -25.10 9.55 30.88
N ALA A 141 -23.94 9.13 31.38
CA ALA A 141 -22.66 9.74 31.01
C ALA A 141 -22.36 9.53 29.51
N PRO A 142 -21.68 10.47 28.84
CA PRO A 142 -21.23 10.27 27.46
C PRO A 142 -20.36 9.02 27.36
N GLN A 143 -20.62 8.14 26.39
CA GLN A 143 -19.81 6.95 26.16
C GLN A 143 -18.36 7.35 25.87
N ALA A 144 -17.44 6.75 26.60
CA ALA A 144 -16.03 7.09 26.64
C ALA A 144 -15.30 6.85 25.30
N PRO A 145 -14.22 7.61 24.99
CA PRO A 145 -13.40 7.45 23.78
C PRO A 145 -12.86 6.04 23.52
N ALA A 146 -12.77 5.18 24.54
CA ALA A 146 -12.36 3.79 24.40
C ALA A 146 -13.26 2.96 23.46
N SER A 147 -14.57 3.24 23.37
CA SER A 147 -15.45 2.50 22.47
C SER A 147 -15.23 2.83 20.99
N ARG A 148 -14.82 4.07 20.68
CA ARG A 148 -14.54 4.49 19.30
C ARG A 148 -13.25 3.88 18.78
N ILE A 149 -12.21 3.80 19.61
CA ILE A 149 -10.94 3.15 19.24
C ILE A 149 -11.18 1.66 18.97
N ALA A 150 -11.90 0.96 19.84
CA ALA A 150 -12.22 -0.46 19.63
C ALA A 150 -13.02 -0.72 18.34
N VAL A 151 -13.92 0.19 17.96
CA VAL A 151 -14.65 0.09 16.68
C VAL A 151 -13.73 0.36 15.49
N ALA A 152 -12.84 1.35 15.58
CA ALA A 152 -11.85 1.64 14.54
C ALA A 152 -10.90 0.47 14.33
N ASP A 153 -10.40 -0.14 15.42
CA ASP A 153 -9.54 -1.32 15.39
C ASP A 153 -10.25 -2.49 14.70
N ALA A 154 -11.49 -2.79 15.09
CA ALA A 154 -12.27 -3.86 14.51
C ALA A 154 -12.55 -3.62 13.02
N ALA A 155 -12.90 -2.39 12.64
CA ALA A 155 -13.15 -2.00 11.25
C ALA A 155 -11.88 -2.09 10.40
N PHE A 156 -10.75 -1.61 10.91
CA PHE A 156 -9.45 -1.67 10.25
C PHE A 156 -9.05 -3.12 9.97
N ILE A 157 -9.11 -3.99 10.99
CA ILE A 157 -8.79 -5.41 10.83
C ILE A 157 -9.76 -6.10 9.86
N ALA A 158 -11.06 -5.78 9.92
CA ALA A 158 -12.04 -6.33 8.99
C ALA A 158 -11.76 -5.92 7.54
N ALA A 159 -11.41 -4.65 7.30
CA ALA A 159 -11.05 -4.15 5.99
C ALA A 159 -9.80 -4.84 5.44
N LEU A 160 -8.74 -4.96 6.23
CA LEU A 160 -7.52 -5.66 5.80
C LEU A 160 -7.77 -7.13 5.44
N LYS A 161 -8.64 -7.82 6.20
CA LYS A 161 -9.05 -9.19 5.86
C LYS A 161 -9.83 -9.26 4.57
N HIS A 162 -10.74 -8.31 4.34
CA HIS A 162 -11.52 -8.22 3.10
C HIS A 162 -10.62 -8.01 1.88
N GLU A 163 -9.60 -7.17 2.02
CA GLU A 163 -8.62 -6.87 0.98
C GLU A 163 -7.56 -7.97 0.77
N GLY A 164 -7.58 -9.03 1.57
CA GLY A 164 -6.66 -10.16 1.46
C GLY A 164 -5.25 -9.90 2.03
N VAL A 165 -5.10 -8.87 2.88
CA VAL A 165 -3.83 -8.56 3.54
C VAL A 165 -3.53 -9.63 4.61
N PRO A 166 -2.33 -10.25 4.59
CA PRO A 166 -1.98 -11.28 5.58
C PRO A 166 -1.73 -10.63 6.94
N LEU A 167 -2.44 -11.08 7.98
CA LEU A 167 -2.36 -10.51 9.32
C LEU A 167 -1.73 -11.52 10.29
N PRO A 168 -0.43 -11.38 10.65
CA PRO A 168 0.23 -12.28 11.61
C PRO A 168 -0.46 -12.28 12.97
N SER A 169 -0.88 -11.09 13.40
CA SER A 169 -1.71 -10.87 14.58
C SER A 169 -2.45 -9.55 14.45
N GLN A 170 -3.52 -9.39 15.22
CA GLN A 170 -4.24 -8.12 15.30
C GLN A 170 -3.34 -7.00 15.85
N GLU A 171 -2.56 -7.30 16.90
CA GLU A 171 -1.61 -6.35 17.50
C GLU A 171 -0.57 -5.84 16.50
N TYR A 172 -0.03 -6.74 15.67
CA TYR A 172 0.93 -6.39 14.63
C TYR A 172 0.34 -5.37 13.65
N ALA A 173 -0.89 -5.61 13.20
CA ALA A 173 -1.55 -4.72 12.26
C ALA A 173 -1.87 -3.36 12.85
N MET A 174 -2.38 -3.32 14.09
CA MET A 174 -2.67 -2.06 14.78
C MET A 174 -1.37 -1.27 15.04
N THR A 175 -0.29 -1.94 15.44
CA THR A 175 1.03 -1.31 15.64
C THR A 175 1.54 -0.66 14.35
N GLN A 176 1.47 -1.37 13.23
CA GLN A 176 1.86 -0.82 11.93
C GLN A 176 0.95 0.34 11.52
N GLY A 177 -0.36 0.23 11.78
CA GLY A 177 -1.29 1.29 11.44
C GLY A 177 -1.10 2.56 12.27
N HIS A 178 -0.77 2.45 13.55
CA HIS A 178 -0.36 3.60 14.35
C HIS A 178 0.97 4.19 13.87
N ALA A 179 1.94 3.35 13.49
CA ALA A 179 3.22 3.82 12.95
C ALA A 179 3.07 4.60 11.64
N VAL A 180 2.09 4.24 10.79
CA VAL A 180 1.72 5.05 9.61
C VAL A 180 1.29 6.45 10.01
N CYS A 181 0.45 6.57 11.02
CA CYS A 181 -0.02 7.88 11.47
C CYS A 181 1.10 8.72 12.10
N ASP A 182 2.00 8.10 12.86
CA ASP A 182 3.19 8.77 13.39
C ASP A 182 4.12 9.25 12.27
N PHE A 183 4.25 8.46 11.19
CA PHE A 183 5.01 8.83 10.01
C PHE A 183 4.37 10.03 9.29
N LEU A 184 3.07 9.97 9.04
CA LEU A 184 2.32 11.02 8.32
C LEU A 184 2.25 12.34 9.09
N ALA A 185 2.27 12.29 10.42
CA ALA A 185 2.37 13.48 11.26
C ALA A 185 3.71 14.23 11.05
N GLN A 186 4.77 13.52 10.66
CA GLN A 186 6.09 14.10 10.38
C GLN A 186 6.25 14.45 8.89
N ARG A 187 5.78 13.57 8.00
CA ARG A 187 5.89 13.70 6.55
C ARG A 187 4.54 13.37 5.91
N PRO A 188 3.72 14.37 5.51
CA PRO A 188 2.39 14.14 4.96
C PRO A 188 2.47 13.73 3.48
N ASN A 189 3.14 12.60 3.20
CA ASN A 189 3.24 12.01 1.87
C ASN A 189 2.84 10.54 1.93
N PHE A 190 1.79 10.20 1.17
CA PHE A 190 1.24 8.84 1.15
C PHE A 190 2.20 7.82 0.57
N ALA A 191 2.86 8.12 -0.56
CA ALA A 191 3.78 7.20 -1.22
C ALA A 191 4.97 6.86 -0.32
N ASP A 192 5.54 7.86 0.36
CA ASP A 192 6.59 7.65 1.36
C ASP A 192 6.12 6.78 2.53
N ALA A 193 4.86 6.93 2.97
CA ALA A 193 4.29 6.12 4.04
C ALA A 193 4.08 4.67 3.61
N VAL A 194 3.68 4.43 2.35
CA VAL A 194 3.61 3.08 1.76
C VAL A 194 5.00 2.44 1.73
N ASP A 195 6.02 3.17 1.25
CA ASP A 195 7.40 2.69 1.24
C ASP A 195 7.92 2.37 2.65
N PHE A 196 7.55 3.20 3.64
CA PHE A 196 7.87 2.96 5.04
C PHE A 196 7.26 1.64 5.55
N VAL A 197 5.97 1.42 5.33
CA VAL A 197 5.28 0.17 5.71
C VAL A 197 5.89 -1.03 4.99
N GLN A 198 6.17 -0.92 3.69
CA GLN A 198 6.75 -2.01 2.91
C GLN A 198 8.13 -2.42 3.43
N ARG A 199 8.96 -1.47 3.86
CA ARG A 199 10.30 -1.74 4.41
C ARG A 199 10.30 -2.23 5.85
N SER A 200 9.23 -1.94 6.61
CA SER A 200 9.14 -2.23 8.05
C SER A 200 8.20 -3.37 8.40
N SER A 201 7.55 -3.98 7.40
CA SER A 201 6.56 -5.03 7.58
C SER A 201 6.80 -6.23 6.67
N ILE A 202 5.94 -7.24 6.80
CA ILE A 202 5.93 -8.42 5.91
C ILE A 202 5.14 -8.21 4.61
N TRP A 203 4.51 -7.04 4.45
CA TRP A 203 3.58 -6.79 3.36
C TRP A 203 4.29 -6.36 2.08
N ASP A 204 3.76 -6.82 0.95
CA ASP A 204 4.20 -6.33 -0.35
C ASP A 204 3.73 -4.88 -0.60
N ALA A 205 4.10 -4.30 -1.75
CA ALA A 205 3.77 -2.93 -2.08
C ALA A 205 2.25 -2.65 -2.10
N ASN A 206 1.44 -3.59 -2.62
CA ASN A 206 -0.01 -3.40 -2.72
C ASN A 206 -0.68 -3.54 -1.35
N GLN A 207 -0.26 -4.55 -0.57
CA GLN A 207 -0.74 -4.74 0.80
C GLN A 207 -0.34 -3.57 1.70
N SER A 208 0.88 -3.04 1.53
CA SER A 208 1.35 -1.86 2.25
C SER A 208 0.50 -0.63 1.91
N ALA A 209 0.09 -0.46 0.65
CA ALA A 209 -0.83 0.61 0.27
C ALA A 209 -2.20 0.46 0.95
N GLN A 210 -2.76 -0.76 0.99
CA GLN A 210 -4.02 -1.05 1.66
C GLN A 210 -3.94 -0.79 3.17
N VAL A 211 -2.84 -1.18 3.81
CA VAL A 211 -2.60 -0.89 5.24
C VAL A 211 -2.47 0.60 5.48
N THR A 212 -1.66 1.31 4.70
CA THR A 212 -1.48 2.76 4.85
C THR A 212 -2.82 3.49 4.68
N ALA A 213 -3.59 3.15 3.65
CA ALA A 213 -4.91 3.74 3.43
C ALA A 213 -5.89 3.42 4.57
N GLY A 214 -5.97 2.16 5.01
CA GLY A 214 -6.83 1.76 6.13
C GLY A 214 -6.46 2.46 7.43
N SER A 215 -5.16 2.69 7.66
CA SER A 215 -4.64 3.36 8.87
C SER A 215 -5.00 4.83 8.89
N ILE A 216 -4.92 5.51 7.74
CA ILE A 216 -5.35 6.90 7.58
C ILE A 216 -6.85 7.03 7.89
N VAL A 217 -7.67 6.11 7.39
CA VAL A 217 -9.12 6.14 7.64
C VAL A 217 -9.46 5.82 9.10
N ALA A 218 -8.78 4.84 9.70
CA ALA A 218 -9.10 4.36 11.05
C ALA A 218 -8.51 5.23 12.17
N TYR A 219 -7.27 5.69 12.03
CA TYR A 219 -6.48 6.25 13.13
C TYR A 219 -6.04 7.70 12.93
N CYS A 220 -5.85 8.15 11.69
CA CYS A 220 -5.42 9.52 11.40
C CYS A 220 -6.23 10.19 10.27
N PRO A 221 -7.53 10.47 10.51
CA PRO A 221 -8.38 11.10 9.51
C PRO A 221 -7.91 12.50 9.08
N GLN A 222 -7.14 13.20 9.92
CA GLN A 222 -6.49 14.47 9.56
C GLN A 222 -5.43 14.34 8.47
N SER A 223 -4.89 13.13 8.29
CA SER A 223 -3.93 12.80 7.24
C SER A 223 -4.61 12.25 6.00
N GLN A 224 -5.95 12.26 5.94
CA GLN A 224 -6.64 11.98 4.69
C GLN A 224 -6.16 12.99 3.65
N PRO A 225 -5.77 12.51 2.45
CA PRO A 225 -5.53 13.43 1.35
C PRO A 225 -6.81 14.25 1.21
N ALA A 226 -6.67 15.58 1.20
CA ALA A 226 -7.81 16.47 1.01
C ALA A 226 -8.61 15.95 -0.17
N THR A 227 -9.84 15.53 0.12
CA THR A 227 -10.78 14.83 -0.76
C THR A 227 -10.79 15.44 -2.15
N SER A 228 -10.74 14.62 -3.21
CA SER A 228 -11.00 14.88 -4.65
C SER A 228 -10.46 16.15 -5.33
N ASP A 229 -10.48 17.31 -4.69
CA ASP A 229 -10.04 18.62 -5.17
C ASP A 229 -8.55 18.66 -5.54
N ALA A 230 -7.73 17.79 -4.93
CA ALA A 230 -6.31 17.62 -5.30
C ALA A 230 -6.09 16.50 -6.33
N ILE A 231 -7.01 15.53 -6.42
CA ILE A 231 -6.89 14.38 -7.34
C ILE A 231 -7.36 14.76 -8.75
N GLU A 232 -8.43 15.55 -8.86
CA GLU A 232 -8.91 16.11 -10.13
C GLU A 232 -7.82 16.85 -10.91
N PRO A 233 -7.15 17.88 -10.37
CA PRO A 233 -6.12 18.59 -11.12
C PRO A 233 -4.93 17.70 -11.47
N ALA A 234 -4.55 16.75 -10.62
CA ALA A 234 -3.50 15.79 -10.93
C ALA A 234 -3.88 14.87 -12.11
N TYR A 235 -5.13 14.42 -12.16
CA TYR A 235 -5.66 13.63 -13.28
C TYR A 235 -5.73 14.43 -14.58
N GLN A 236 -6.22 15.68 -14.52
CA GLN A 236 -6.25 16.57 -15.68
C GLN A 236 -4.85 16.89 -16.21
N ASN A 237 -3.89 17.14 -15.32
CA ASN A 237 -2.49 17.35 -15.70
C ASN A 237 -1.91 16.11 -16.38
N ALA A 238 -2.13 14.92 -15.81
CA ALA A 238 -1.66 13.67 -16.42
C ALA A 238 -2.27 13.43 -17.82
N LEU A 239 -3.56 13.75 -18.02
CA LEU A 239 -4.17 13.69 -19.34
C LEU A 239 -3.59 14.72 -20.31
N SER A 240 -3.35 15.94 -19.84
CA SER A 240 -2.75 17.00 -20.66
C SER A 240 -1.32 16.66 -21.06
N ASP A 241 -0.54 16.08 -20.15
CA ASP A 241 0.83 15.60 -20.42
C ASP A 241 0.82 14.48 -21.46
N LEU A 242 -0.12 13.53 -21.36
CA LEU A 242 -0.27 12.48 -22.37
C LEU A 242 -0.61 13.06 -23.76
N GLN A 243 -1.52 14.04 -23.84
CA GLN A 243 -1.83 14.72 -25.09
C GLN A 243 -0.62 15.49 -25.65
N ALA A 244 0.18 16.12 -24.79
CA ALA A 244 1.39 16.80 -25.20
C ALA A 244 2.42 15.83 -25.78
N ILE A 245 2.62 14.66 -25.14
CA ILE A 245 3.49 13.60 -25.64
C ILE A 245 3.01 13.07 -26.99
N GLU A 246 1.70 12.86 -27.17
CA GLU A 246 1.13 12.46 -28.46
C GLU A 246 1.39 13.49 -29.56
N GLY A 247 1.23 14.78 -29.26
CA GLY A 247 1.55 15.86 -30.19
C GLY A 247 3.03 15.88 -30.57
N GLN A 248 3.93 15.70 -29.59
CA GLN A 248 5.36 15.61 -29.85
C GLN A 248 5.73 14.41 -30.73
N LEU A 249 5.12 13.24 -30.49
CA LEU A 249 5.32 12.05 -31.31
C LEU A 249 4.88 12.28 -32.77
N GLN A 250 3.76 12.95 -32.99
CA GLN A 250 3.31 13.33 -34.33
C GLN A 250 4.28 14.33 -35.00
N GLY A 251 4.79 15.31 -34.25
CA GLY A 251 5.78 16.27 -34.72
C GLY A 251 7.06 15.59 -35.20
N ILE A 252 7.64 14.71 -34.36
CA ILE A 252 8.82 13.91 -34.72
C ILE A 252 8.55 13.07 -35.97
N GLN A 253 7.36 12.50 -36.11
CA GLN A 253 7.01 11.72 -37.28
C GLN A 253 6.95 12.58 -38.55
N GLY A 254 6.49 13.84 -38.45
CA GLY A 254 6.56 14.83 -39.54
C GLY A 254 7.99 15.19 -39.90
N ASP A 255 8.84 15.47 -38.92
CA ASP A 255 10.25 15.80 -39.13
C ASP A 255 10.99 14.67 -39.84
N LEU A 256 10.73 13.42 -39.44
CA LEU A 256 11.31 12.24 -40.09
C LEU A 256 10.87 12.09 -41.56
N GLN A 257 9.66 12.53 -41.92
CA GLN A 257 9.20 12.54 -43.30
C GLN A 257 9.90 13.63 -44.12
N ASN A 258 10.05 14.83 -43.54
CA ASN A 258 10.77 15.93 -44.18
C ASN A 258 12.24 15.57 -44.41
N ILE A 259 12.94 15.06 -43.40
CA ILE A 259 14.34 14.61 -43.54
C ILE A 259 14.46 13.53 -44.63
N ARG A 260 13.51 12.59 -44.70
CA ARG A 260 13.49 11.59 -45.78
C ARG A 260 13.29 12.23 -47.16
N GLY A 261 12.44 13.24 -47.26
CA GLY A 261 12.24 14.01 -48.50
C GLY A 261 13.51 14.76 -48.90
N ASP A 262 14.13 15.47 -47.96
CA ASP A 262 15.36 16.23 -48.17
C ASP A 262 16.51 15.31 -48.61
N LEU A 263 16.66 14.15 -47.96
CA LEU A 263 17.67 13.16 -48.34
C LEU A 263 17.46 12.57 -49.74
N GLN A 264 16.22 12.46 -50.22
CA GLN A 264 15.94 12.05 -51.61
C GLN A 264 16.26 13.16 -52.62
N GLY A 265 16.20 14.42 -52.17
CA GLY A 265 16.51 15.61 -52.97
C GLY A 265 18.00 15.93 -53.07
N ILE A 266 18.89 15.19 -52.39
CA ILE A 266 20.34 15.35 -52.53
C ILE A 266 20.81 14.43 -53.68
N PRO A 267 21.01 14.94 -54.91
CA PRO A 267 21.67 14.17 -55.95
C PRO A 267 23.08 13.82 -55.47
N GLY A 268 23.43 12.53 -55.56
CA GLY A 268 24.77 12.05 -55.21
C GLY A 268 25.81 12.87 -55.95
N GLN A 269 26.67 13.55 -55.21
CA GLN A 269 27.85 14.20 -55.79
C GLN A 269 28.79 13.10 -56.30
N PRO A 270 29.30 13.20 -57.54
CA PRO A 270 30.28 12.27 -58.09
C PRO A 270 31.63 12.32 -57.37
#